data_AF-A0A534V1X4-F1
#
_entry.id   AF-A0A534V1X4-F1
#
_cell.length_a   1.000
_cell.length_b   1.000
_cell.length_c   1.000
_cell.angle_alpha   90.00
_cell.angle_beta   90.00
_cell.angle_gamma   90.00
#
_symmetry.space_group_name_H-M   'P 1'
#
loop_
_entity.id
_entity.type
_entity.pdbx_description
1 polymer ?
#
loop_
_entity_poly.entity_id
_entity_poly.type
_entity_poly.pdbx_seq_one_letter_code
_entity_poly.pdbx_strand_id
1 'polypeptide(L)'
;MPPTVAYFCMEFGLHEEFPIYAGGLGILAGDFVKSAHDLGLPVVGVGLRWRHGYSRQRILPDGQPVDDFPTYGSDFLEDTGVRVRVRVAAREVEARVWRTERWANAPLFLLEPIAREDAWITRRLYEPTLDCRVAQEILLGVGGIRALRKLGLDVDIYHFNEGHAVFAGLE
;
A
#
# COMPACT_ATOMS: atom_id res chain seq x y z
N MET A 1 -20.29 -14.66 -13.54
CA MET A 1 -19.58 -13.37 -13.54
C MET A 1 -18.10 -13.66 -13.31
N PRO A 2 -17.15 -12.87 -13.83
CA PRO A 2 -15.74 -13.03 -13.47
C PRO A 2 -15.56 -12.86 -11.95
N PRO A 3 -14.61 -13.57 -11.31
CA PRO A 3 -14.39 -13.48 -9.87
C PRO A 3 -13.83 -12.10 -9.48
N THR A 4 -14.25 -11.58 -8.34
CA THR A 4 -13.68 -10.36 -7.74
C THR A 4 -12.29 -10.67 -7.19
N VAL A 5 -11.28 -9.90 -7.59
CA VAL A 5 -9.88 -10.10 -7.20
C VAL A 5 -9.39 -8.95 -6.33
N ALA A 6 -8.84 -9.24 -5.16
CA ALA A 6 -8.06 -8.28 -4.39
C ALA A 6 -6.56 -8.51 -4.60
N TYR A 7 -5.88 -7.53 -5.18
CA TYR A 7 -4.46 -7.55 -5.51
C TYR A 7 -3.66 -6.81 -4.45
N PHE A 8 -2.89 -7.55 -3.65
CA PHE A 8 -2.09 -7.00 -2.55
C PHE A 8 -0.66 -6.75 -3.02
N CYS A 9 -0.16 -5.54 -2.78
CA CYS A 9 1.23 -5.20 -3.05
C CYS A 9 1.74 -4.12 -2.09
N MET A 10 3.05 -4.12 -1.84
CA MET A 10 3.71 -3.06 -1.06
C MET A 10 3.87 -1.76 -1.84
N GLU A 11 3.84 -1.82 -3.17
CA GLU A 11 4.13 -0.70 -4.04
C GLU A 11 3.23 -0.64 -5.28
N PHE A 12 2.94 0.57 -5.75
CA PHE A 12 2.15 0.82 -6.95
C PHE A 12 2.71 2.01 -7.75
N GLY A 13 3.17 1.74 -8.97
CA GLY A 13 3.67 2.74 -9.92
C GLY A 13 2.55 3.39 -10.71
N LEU A 14 1.80 4.30 -10.09
CA LEU A 14 0.64 4.95 -10.74
C LEU A 14 1.00 6.25 -11.46
N HIS A 15 1.71 7.15 -10.78
CA HIS A 15 2.05 8.47 -11.28
C HIS A 15 3.18 9.08 -10.46
N GLU A 16 3.94 10.01 -11.03
CA GLU A 16 5.05 10.69 -10.35
C GLU A 16 4.62 11.53 -9.13
N GLU A 17 3.38 12.05 -9.14
CA GLU A 17 2.77 12.75 -8.00
C GLU A 17 2.53 11.84 -6.79
N PHE A 18 2.52 10.52 -7.00
CA PHE A 18 2.28 9.52 -5.98
C PHE A 18 3.37 8.43 -5.96
N PRO A 19 4.57 8.78 -5.47
CA PRO A 19 5.77 7.96 -5.58
C PRO A 19 5.80 6.82 -4.53
N ILE A 20 4.78 5.97 -4.53
CA ILE A 20 4.65 4.81 -3.63
C ILE A 20 5.22 3.52 -4.24
N TYR A 21 6.28 3.63 -5.04
CA TYR A 21 6.98 2.50 -5.64
C TYR A 21 8.48 2.76 -5.77
N ALA A 22 9.25 1.67 -5.83
CA ALA A 22 10.71 1.67 -5.90
C ALA A 22 11.23 1.11 -7.22
N GLY A 23 10.50 0.18 -7.87
CA GLY A 23 11.03 -0.51 -9.04
C GLY A 23 9.99 -1.27 -9.86
N GLY A 24 10.47 -2.30 -10.57
CA GLY A 24 9.67 -3.05 -11.55
C GLY A 24 8.45 -3.75 -10.95
N LEU A 25 8.51 -4.19 -9.69
CA LEU A 25 7.36 -4.78 -8.99
C LEU A 25 6.20 -3.79 -8.88
N GLY A 26 6.49 -2.55 -8.47
CA GLY A 26 5.48 -1.50 -8.37
C GLY A 26 4.97 -1.04 -9.73
N ILE A 27 5.83 -0.96 -10.75
CA ILE A 27 5.39 -0.68 -12.14
C ILE A 27 4.41 -1.76 -12.62
N LEU A 28 4.75 -3.03 -12.44
CA LEU A 28 3.86 -4.15 -12.76
C LEU A 28 2.52 -4.04 -12.02
N ALA A 29 2.55 -3.77 -10.71
CA ALA A 29 1.34 -3.60 -9.91
C ALA A 29 0.47 -2.42 -10.38
N GLY A 30 1.11 -1.30 -10.75
CA GLY A 30 0.45 -0.12 -11.30
C GLY A 30 -0.21 -0.38 -12.65
N ASP A 31 0.53 -1.00 -13.58
CA ASP A 31 0.01 -1.38 -14.90
C ASP A 31 -1.11 -2.40 -14.80
N PHE A 32 -1.02 -3.34 -13.84
CA PHE A 32 -2.07 -4.32 -13.58
C PHE A 32 -3.39 -3.67 -13.16
N VAL A 33 -3.36 -2.77 -12.17
CA VAL A 33 -4.60 -2.11 -11.70
C VAL A 33 -5.15 -1.10 -12.71
N LYS A 34 -4.31 -0.48 -13.55
CA LYS A 34 -4.78 0.36 -14.67
C LYS A 34 -5.42 -0.47 -15.76
N SER A 35 -4.78 -1.57 -16.16
CA SER A 35 -5.34 -2.50 -17.16
C SER A 35 -6.68 -3.07 -16.69
N ALA A 36 -6.81 -3.39 -15.39
CA ALA A 36 -8.07 -3.86 -14.84
C ALA A 36 -9.19 -2.82 -14.94
N HIS A 37 -8.88 -1.54 -14.72
CA HIS A 37 -9.82 -0.44 -14.94
C HIS A 37 -10.21 -0.31 -16.41
N ASP A 38 -9.23 -0.28 -17.32
CA ASP A 38 -9.48 -0.11 -18.76
C ASP A 38 -10.35 -1.24 -19.34
N LEU A 39 -10.22 -2.45 -18.79
CA LEU A 39 -11.00 -3.62 -19.17
C LEU A 39 -12.31 -3.79 -18.39
N GLY A 40 -12.59 -2.94 -17.40
CA GLY A 40 -13.77 -3.04 -16.54
C GLY A 40 -13.83 -4.33 -15.72
N LEU A 41 -12.68 -4.85 -15.29
CA LEU A 41 -12.58 -6.09 -14.51
C LEU A 41 -12.83 -5.82 -13.02
N PRO A 42 -13.45 -6.76 -12.28
CA PRO A 42 -13.74 -6.61 -10.84
C PRO A 42 -12.47 -6.81 -9.99
N VAL A 43 -11.53 -5.87 -10.08
CA VAL A 43 -10.26 -5.90 -9.34
C VAL A 43 -10.22 -4.72 -8.38
N VAL A 44 -9.62 -4.93 -7.20
CA VAL A 44 -9.23 -3.86 -6.29
C VAL A 44 -7.76 -4.02 -5.90
N GLY A 45 -7.05 -2.91 -5.74
CA GLY A 45 -5.70 -2.89 -5.20
C GLY A 45 -5.72 -2.71 -3.68
N VAL A 46 -4.78 -3.35 -2.98
CA VAL A 46 -4.56 -3.17 -1.54
C VAL A 46 -3.08 -2.93 -1.27
N GLY A 47 -2.78 -1.84 -0.57
CA GLY A 47 -1.42 -1.43 -0.23
C GLY A 47 -1.33 -0.65 1.07
N LEU A 48 -0.17 0.00 1.27
CA LEU A 48 0.08 0.86 2.42
C LEU A 48 0.24 2.31 1.96
N ARG A 49 -0.27 3.25 2.77
CA ARG A 49 -0.03 4.68 2.53
C ARG A 49 1.30 5.07 3.14
N TRP A 50 2.34 5.16 2.30
CA TRP A 50 3.68 5.55 2.74
C TRP A 50 3.75 7.04 3.10
N ARG A 51 4.41 7.43 4.19
CA ARG A 51 4.53 8.85 4.54
C ARG A 51 5.48 9.59 3.59
N HIS A 52 6.54 8.92 3.18
CA HIS A 52 7.51 9.42 2.24
C HIS A 52 7.48 8.58 0.97
N GLY A 53 7.73 9.22 -0.17
CA GLY A 53 7.97 8.50 -1.41
C GLY A 53 9.23 7.65 -1.35
N TYR A 54 9.50 6.93 -2.42
CA TYR A 54 10.80 6.28 -2.59
C TYR A 54 11.93 7.30 -2.82
N SER A 55 13.17 6.82 -2.83
CA SER A 55 14.36 7.67 -2.93
C SER A 55 14.36 8.51 -4.21
N ARG A 56 14.58 9.81 -4.04
CA ARG A 56 15.09 10.71 -5.07
C ARG A 56 16.60 10.85 -4.87
N GLN A 57 17.36 10.21 -5.75
CA GLN A 57 18.81 10.33 -5.73
C GLN A 57 19.24 11.73 -6.18
N ARG A 58 20.05 12.39 -5.37
CA ARG A 58 20.74 13.65 -5.69
C ARG A 58 22.24 13.39 -5.72
N ILE A 59 22.94 14.01 -6.67
CA ILE A 59 24.40 13.99 -6.72
C ILE A 59 24.90 15.31 -6.14
N LEU A 60 25.71 15.25 -5.09
CA LEU A 60 26.34 16.41 -4.47
C LEU A 60 27.47 16.98 -5.37
N PRO A 61 27.93 18.22 -5.15
CA PRO A 61 28.98 18.83 -5.96
C PRO A 61 30.31 18.05 -6.01
N ASP A 62 30.58 17.21 -5.01
CA ASP A 62 31.75 16.33 -4.94
C ASP A 62 31.53 14.96 -5.63
N GLY A 63 30.38 14.77 -6.27
CA GLY A 63 30.00 13.52 -6.93
C GLY A 63 29.38 12.47 -6.01
N GLN A 64 29.21 12.74 -4.72
CA GLN A 64 28.60 11.80 -3.79
C GLN A 64 27.09 11.68 -4.05
N PRO A 65 26.54 10.47 -4.28
CA PRO A 65 25.11 10.26 -4.32
C PRO A 65 24.53 10.29 -2.91
N VAL A 66 23.41 11.00 -2.75
CA VAL A 66 22.61 11.03 -1.53
C VAL A 66 21.15 10.76 -1.85
N ASP A 67 20.50 10.02 -0.96
CA ASP A 67 19.08 9.70 -1.07
C ASP A 67 18.23 10.72 -0.31
N ASP A 68 17.24 11.29 -0.99
CA ASP A 68 16.20 12.11 -0.39
C ASP A 68 14.85 11.41 -0.46
N PHE A 69 14.00 11.59 0.55
CA PHE A 69 12.70 10.91 0.67
C PHE A 69 11.59 11.95 0.79
N PRO A 70 11.18 12.56 -0.33
CA PRO A 70 10.23 13.66 -0.30
C PRO A 70 8.86 13.19 0.21
N THR A 71 8.17 14.08 0.90
CA THR A 71 6.73 13.95 1.13
C THR A 71 5.99 14.35 -0.14
N TYR A 72 4.77 13.86 -0.29
CA TYR A 72 3.91 14.14 -1.43
C TYR A 72 2.50 14.53 -0.97
N GLY A 73 1.70 15.08 -1.90
CA GLY A 73 0.32 15.50 -1.63
C GLY A 73 -0.59 14.34 -1.23
N SER A 74 -1.78 14.64 -0.73
CA SER A 74 -2.81 13.61 -0.42
C SER A 74 -4.20 14.05 -0.85
N ASP A 75 -4.29 15.09 -1.67
CA ASP A 75 -5.53 15.60 -2.28
C ASP A 75 -6.24 14.57 -3.17
N PHE A 76 -5.51 13.54 -3.60
CA PHE A 76 -6.03 12.42 -4.36
C PHE A 76 -6.43 11.20 -3.54
N LEU A 77 -6.33 11.27 -2.20
CA LEU A 77 -6.74 10.21 -1.29
C LEU A 77 -8.06 10.59 -0.61
N GLU A 78 -9.05 9.71 -0.73
CA GLU A 78 -10.32 9.82 -0.02
C GLU A 78 -10.28 8.99 1.27
N ASP A 79 -10.65 9.58 2.41
CA ASP A 79 -10.86 8.84 3.65
C ASP A 79 -12.17 8.06 3.57
N THR A 80 -12.10 6.73 3.53
CA THR A 80 -13.29 5.87 3.44
C THR A 80 -14.13 5.86 4.72
N GLY A 81 -13.63 6.44 5.81
CA GLY A 81 -14.21 6.33 7.15
C GLY A 81 -13.97 4.97 7.83
N VAL A 82 -13.51 3.96 7.09
CA VAL A 82 -13.21 2.63 7.64
C VAL A 82 -11.92 2.68 8.47
N ARG A 83 -11.98 2.00 9.62
CA ARG A 83 -10.87 1.80 10.56
C ARG A 83 -10.72 0.33 10.87
N VAL A 84 -9.50 -0.19 10.88
CA VAL A 84 -9.17 -1.58 11.25
C VAL A 84 -8.15 -1.61 12.37
N ARG A 85 -8.12 -2.69 13.14
CA ARG A 85 -7.09 -2.93 14.15
C ARG A 85 -6.32 -4.18 13.80
N VAL A 86 -5.00 -4.11 13.95
CA VAL A 86 -4.08 -5.24 13.77
C VAL A 86 -3.14 -5.32 14.96
N ARG A 87 -2.81 -6.54 15.38
CA ARG A 87 -1.85 -6.76 16.45
C ARG A 87 -0.43 -6.81 15.88
N VAL A 88 0.39 -5.84 16.24
CA VAL A 88 1.82 -5.79 15.91
C VAL A 88 2.61 -5.96 17.20
N ALA A 89 3.33 -7.08 17.30
CA ALA A 89 3.96 -7.53 18.55
C ALA A 89 2.97 -7.56 19.73
N ALA A 90 3.20 -6.77 20.78
CA ALA A 90 2.34 -6.69 21.96
C ALA A 90 1.30 -5.55 21.89
N ARG A 91 1.21 -4.83 20.76
CA ARG A 91 0.37 -3.62 20.63
C ARG A 91 -0.75 -3.84 19.61
N GLU A 92 -1.88 -3.21 19.86
CA GLU A 92 -2.96 -3.03 18.88
C GLU A 92 -2.70 -1.74 18.11
N VAL A 93 -2.58 -1.83 16.80
CA VAL A 93 -2.39 -0.70 15.90
C VAL A 93 -3.71 -0.45 15.19
N GLU A 94 -4.28 0.74 15.37
CA GLU A 94 -5.45 1.17 14.61
C GLU A 94 -5.01 1.89 13.32
N ALA A 95 -5.55 1.44 12.19
CA ALA A 95 -5.26 1.99 10.87
C ALA A 95 -6.53 2.49 10.19
N ARG A 96 -6.40 3.63 9.50
CA ARG A 96 -7.40 4.17 8.58
C ARG A 96 -7.19 3.62 7.18
N VAL A 97 -8.29 3.53 6.43
CA VAL A 97 -8.29 3.08 5.03
C VAL A 97 -8.58 4.27 4.12
N TRP A 98 -7.65 4.53 3.22
CA TRP A 98 -7.78 5.51 2.13
C TRP A 98 -8.18 4.81 0.83
N ARG A 99 -8.78 5.55 -0.10
CA ARG A 99 -9.10 5.11 -1.46
C ARG A 99 -8.59 6.10 -2.50
N THR A 100 -8.17 5.61 -3.66
CA THR A 100 -7.94 6.46 -4.84
C THR A 100 -8.16 5.73 -6.16
N GLU A 101 -8.67 6.46 -7.14
CA GLU A 101 -8.88 6.06 -8.55
C GLU A 101 -8.39 7.15 -9.52
N ARG A 102 -7.56 8.08 -9.04
CA ARG A 102 -7.22 9.32 -9.75
C ARG A 102 -6.62 9.10 -11.15
N TRP A 103 -5.90 8.00 -11.37
CA TRP A 103 -5.14 7.78 -12.61
C TRP A 103 -5.73 6.66 -13.46
N ALA A 104 -7.07 6.58 -13.52
CA ALA A 104 -7.77 5.51 -14.25
C ALA A 104 -7.27 4.12 -13.81
N ASN A 105 -7.07 3.96 -12.50
CA ASN A 105 -6.72 2.70 -11.88
C ASN A 105 -7.97 2.09 -11.26
N ALA A 106 -8.00 0.76 -11.13
CA ALA A 106 -9.00 0.08 -10.32
C ALA A 106 -8.91 0.57 -8.87
N PRO A 107 -10.01 0.53 -8.08
CA PRO A 107 -10.02 1.08 -6.72
C PRO A 107 -8.83 0.59 -5.90
N LEU A 108 -7.97 1.54 -5.49
CA LEU A 108 -6.79 1.23 -4.67
C LEU A 108 -7.04 1.66 -3.24
N PHE A 109 -7.03 0.68 -2.33
CA PHE A 109 -7.17 0.89 -0.89
C PHE A 109 -5.82 0.88 -0.20
N LEU A 110 -5.58 1.87 0.67
CA LEU A 110 -4.29 2.06 1.32
C LEU A 110 -4.44 2.22 2.83
N LEU A 111 -3.69 1.44 3.60
CA LEU A 111 -3.74 1.48 5.06
C LEU A 111 -2.70 2.43 5.64
N GLU A 112 -3.10 3.18 6.66
CA GLU A 112 -2.23 4.10 7.42
C GLU A 112 -2.52 4.01 8.93
N PRO A 113 -1.51 3.80 9.80
CA PRO A 113 -1.67 3.93 11.23
C PRO A 113 -2.15 5.34 11.65
N ILE A 114 -3.07 5.41 12.60
CA ILE A 114 -3.64 6.68 13.08
C ILE A 114 -2.79 7.29 14.18
N ALA A 115 -2.32 6.45 15.10
CA ALA A 115 -1.54 6.88 16.24
C ALA A 115 -0.13 7.28 15.78
N ARG A 116 0.37 8.42 16.27
CA ARG A 116 1.67 8.98 15.85
C ARG A 116 2.82 8.04 16.19
N GLU A 117 2.71 7.32 17.29
CA GLU A 117 3.67 6.34 17.78
C GLU A 117 3.71 5.06 16.93
N ASP A 118 2.73 4.82 16.04
CA ASP A 118 2.70 3.69 15.11
C ASP A 118 3.05 4.11 13.68
N ALA A 119 3.25 5.41 13.42
CA ALA A 119 3.57 5.95 12.10
C ALA A 119 4.93 5.49 11.52
N TRP A 120 5.75 4.82 12.32
CA TRP A 120 6.99 4.19 11.84
C TRP A 120 6.71 3.04 10.86
N ILE A 121 5.56 2.35 11.00
CA ILE A 121 5.20 1.21 10.16
C ILE A 121 5.13 1.65 8.70
N THR A 122 4.43 2.74 8.40
CA THR A 122 4.27 3.25 7.03
C THR A 122 5.19 4.43 6.72
N ARG A 123 6.33 4.56 7.42
CA ARG A 123 7.24 5.68 7.18
C ARG A 123 7.80 5.67 5.76
N ARG A 124 8.35 4.54 5.32
CA ARG A 124 8.98 4.33 4.01
C ARG A 124 8.87 2.88 3.57
N LEU A 125 8.82 2.71 2.25
CA LEU A 125 8.93 1.41 1.57
C LEU A 125 10.34 0.84 1.74
N TYR A 126 10.44 -0.47 1.96
CA TYR A 126 11.69 -1.23 2.11
C TYR A 126 12.65 -0.72 3.19
N GLU A 127 12.15 -0.45 4.39
CA GLU A 127 13.05 -0.21 5.52
C GLU A 127 13.87 -1.46 5.87
N PRO A 128 15.16 -1.29 6.21
CA PRO A 128 16.08 -2.41 6.41
C PRO A 128 15.85 -3.17 7.72
N THR A 129 15.15 -2.57 8.69
CA THR A 129 14.91 -3.19 10.00
C THR A 129 13.84 -4.27 9.91
N LEU A 130 14.16 -5.48 10.34
CA LEU A 130 13.27 -6.63 10.29
C LEU A 130 11.93 -6.37 11.00
N ASP A 131 11.94 -5.77 12.19
CA ASP A 131 10.73 -5.45 12.94
C ASP A 131 9.79 -4.51 12.16
N CYS A 132 10.37 -3.54 11.45
CA CYS A 132 9.63 -2.63 10.57
C CYS A 132 8.97 -3.38 9.43
N ARG A 133 9.74 -4.25 8.77
CA ARG A 133 9.25 -5.05 7.66
C ARG A 133 8.10 -5.98 8.09
N VAL A 134 8.27 -6.71 9.19
CA VAL A 134 7.22 -7.62 9.69
C VAL A 134 5.95 -6.85 10.07
N ALA A 135 6.08 -5.67 10.70
CA ALA A 135 4.93 -4.83 11.01
C ALA A 135 4.19 -4.33 9.75
N GLN A 136 4.94 -3.97 8.69
CA GLN A 136 4.37 -3.59 7.40
C GLN A 136 3.62 -4.75 6.75
N GLU A 137 4.21 -5.94 6.74
CA GLU A 137 3.60 -7.15 6.15
C GLU A 137 2.35 -7.60 6.93
N ILE A 138 2.34 -7.46 8.27
CA ILE A 138 1.13 -7.69 9.09
C ILE A 138 0.05 -6.67 8.76
N LEU A 139 0.40 -5.38 8.69
CA LEU A 139 -0.57 -4.33 8.38
C LEU A 139 -1.15 -4.49 6.97
N LEU A 140 -0.31 -4.82 5.99
CA LEU A 140 -0.74 -5.09 4.61
C LEU A 140 -1.64 -6.33 4.55
N GLY A 141 -1.17 -7.46 5.08
CA GLY A 141 -1.87 -8.74 5.01
C GLY A 141 -3.15 -8.75 5.85
N VAL A 142 -3.00 -8.83 7.17
CA VAL A 142 -4.13 -8.91 8.11
C VAL A 142 -5.00 -7.65 8.04
N GLY A 143 -4.36 -6.48 8.03
CA GLY A 143 -5.09 -5.22 7.95
C GLY A 143 -5.86 -5.07 6.64
N GLY A 144 -5.26 -5.47 5.52
CA GLY A 144 -5.91 -5.45 4.21
C GLY A 144 -7.13 -6.36 4.13
N ILE A 145 -7.05 -7.61 4.60
CA ILE A 145 -8.21 -8.52 4.65
C ILE A 145 -9.34 -7.91 5.51
N ARG A 146 -9.00 -7.40 6.70
CA ARG A 146 -9.99 -6.76 7.58
C ARG A 146 -10.59 -5.50 6.97
N ALA A 147 -9.82 -4.74 6.20
CA ALA A 147 -10.28 -3.54 5.52
C ALA A 147 -11.31 -3.90 4.45
N LEU A 148 -11.01 -4.87 3.59
CA LEU A 148 -11.93 -5.36 2.55
C LEU A 148 -13.24 -5.87 3.16
N ARG A 149 -13.16 -6.68 4.23
CA ARG A 149 -14.35 -7.17 4.97
C ARG A 149 -15.20 -6.02 5.53
N LYS A 150 -14.57 -5.00 6.14
CA LYS A 150 -15.28 -3.82 6.68
C LYS A 150 -15.84 -2.89 5.62
N LEU A 151 -15.22 -2.85 4.44
CA LEU A 151 -15.74 -2.14 3.26
C LEU A 151 -16.94 -2.88 2.63
N GLY A 152 -17.22 -4.13 3.05
CA GLY A 152 -18.30 -4.94 2.50
C GLY A 152 -17.99 -5.49 1.11
N LEU A 153 -16.71 -5.63 0.76
CA LEU A 153 -16.27 -6.17 -0.52
C LEU A 153 -16.29 -7.70 -0.48
N ASP A 154 -17.06 -8.30 -1.37
CA ASP A 154 -17.13 -9.75 -1.57
C ASP A 154 -16.01 -10.18 -2.53
N VAL A 155 -14.89 -10.64 -1.97
CA VAL A 155 -13.67 -10.97 -2.70
C VAL A 155 -13.54 -12.49 -2.83
N ASP A 156 -13.51 -12.97 -4.08
CA ASP A 156 -13.37 -14.39 -4.39
C ASP A 156 -11.91 -14.85 -4.37
N ILE A 157 -11.00 -14.00 -4.84
CA ILE A 157 -9.58 -14.34 -5.04
C ILE A 157 -8.68 -13.27 -4.44
N TYR A 158 -7.73 -13.71 -3.62
CA TYR A 158 -6.68 -12.88 -3.07
C TYR A 158 -5.38 -13.17 -3.81
N HIS A 159 -4.85 -12.17 -4.52
CA HIS A 159 -3.57 -12.25 -5.21
C HIS A 159 -2.52 -11.51 -4.38
N PHE A 160 -1.51 -12.24 -3.90
CA PHE A 160 -0.38 -11.66 -3.17
C PHE A 160 0.79 -11.48 -4.13
N ASN A 161 1.14 -10.22 -4.42
CA ASN A 161 2.31 -9.92 -5.21
C ASN A 161 3.56 -10.06 -4.32
N GLU A 162 4.24 -11.20 -4.47
CA GLU A 162 5.28 -11.71 -3.58
C GLU A 162 4.81 -12.07 -2.14
N GLY A 163 5.75 -12.43 -1.28
CA GLY A 163 5.50 -12.86 0.10
C GLY A 163 5.10 -11.75 1.07
N HIS A 164 5.05 -10.48 0.64
CA HIS A 164 4.82 -9.34 1.53
C HIS A 164 3.43 -9.31 2.17
N ALA A 165 2.45 -9.94 1.53
CA ALA A 165 1.10 -10.04 2.07
C ALA A 165 0.81 -11.43 2.69
N VAL A 166 1.83 -12.26 2.92
CA VAL A 166 1.63 -13.66 3.36
C VAL A 166 0.82 -13.80 4.65
N PHE A 167 0.90 -12.82 5.56
CA PHE A 167 0.13 -12.80 6.80
C PHE A 167 -1.40 -12.72 6.57
N ALA A 168 -1.85 -12.32 5.37
CA ALA A 168 -3.27 -12.42 5.00
C ALA A 168 -3.79 -13.85 5.06
N GLY A 169 -2.94 -14.87 4.85
CA GLY A 169 -3.34 -16.27 4.95
C GLY A 169 -3.65 -16.76 6.37
N LEU A 170 -3.43 -15.93 7.39
CA LEU A 170 -3.77 -16.23 8.79
C LEU A 170 -5.16 -15.71 9.21
N GLU A 171 -5.85 -15.01 8.32
CA GLU A 171 -7.07 -14.21 8.61
C GLU A 171 -8.29 -14.67 7.82
#